data_AF-A0A5E4F5S8-F1
#
_entry.id   AF-A0A5E4F5S8-F1
#
_cell.length_a   1.000
_cell.length_b   1.000
_cell.length_c   1.000
_cell.angle_alpha   90.00
_cell.angle_beta   90.00
_cell.angle_gamma   90.00
#
_symmetry.space_group_name_H-M   'P 1'
#
loop_
_entity.id
_entity.type
_entity.pdbx_description
1 polymer ?
#
loop_
_entity_poly.entity_id
_entity_poly.type
_entity_poly.pdbx_seq_one_letter_code
_entity_poly.pdbx_strand_id
1 'polypeptide(L)'
;MEILQCKNCSTVIAVANDCIRVTMKERHGIFLKCVNLAEVEREYRDPSFSILATDVKCAACQAFLGYKIRRVEDPTIEFPKEGQFVMFLHQLDAAFQVHANDAAPP
;
A
#
# COMPACT_ATOMS: atom_id res chain seq x y z
N MET A 1 14.37 -12.40 -3.11
CA MET A 1 13.62 -11.13 -3.07
C MET A 1 12.31 -11.38 -3.78
N GLU A 2 11.20 -11.31 -3.06
CA GLU A 2 9.88 -11.53 -3.63
C GLU A 2 9.38 -10.24 -4.29
N ILE A 3 8.99 -10.33 -5.57
CA ILE A 3 8.53 -9.21 -6.38
C ILE A 3 7.02 -9.25 -6.44
N LEU A 4 6.38 -8.12 -6.20
CA LEU A 4 4.94 -7.95 -6.26
C LEU A 4 4.58 -7.26 -7.57
N GLN A 5 3.75 -7.93 -8.36
CA GLN A 5 3.36 -7.46 -9.68
C GLN A 5 1.88 -7.07 -9.70
N CYS A 6 1.48 -6.19 -10.60
CA CYS A 6 0.07 -5.90 -10.85
C CYS A 6 -0.59 -7.18 -11.37
N LYS A 7 -1.65 -7.63 -10.69
CA LYS A 7 -2.36 -8.87 -11.06
C LYS A 7 -2.96 -8.81 -12.47
N ASN A 8 -3.28 -7.62 -12.98
CA ASN A 8 -3.93 -7.44 -14.27
C ASN A 8 -2.97 -7.48 -15.46
N CYS A 9 -1.71 -7.06 -15.29
CA CYS A 9 -0.76 -6.93 -16.40
C CYS A 9 0.66 -7.39 -16.10
N SER A 10 0.91 -7.96 -14.92
CA SER A 10 2.22 -8.43 -14.46
C SER A 10 3.30 -7.34 -14.36
N THR A 11 2.96 -6.06 -14.45
CA THR A 11 3.92 -4.96 -14.26
C THR A 11 4.44 -4.99 -12.83
N VAL A 12 5.76 -4.89 -12.63
CA VAL A 12 6.37 -4.84 -11.29
C VAL A 12 5.91 -3.59 -10.54
N ILE A 13 5.41 -3.76 -9.32
CA ILE A 13 4.88 -2.66 -8.49
C ILE A 13 5.71 -2.43 -7.24
N ALA A 14 6.12 -3.50 -6.56
CA ALA A 14 6.86 -3.40 -5.31
C ALA A 14 7.72 -4.64 -5.08
N VAL A 15 8.57 -4.60 -4.06
CA VAL A 15 9.22 -5.79 -3.50
C VAL A 15 8.68 -6.03 -2.10
N ALA A 16 8.55 -7.29 -1.70
CA ALA A 16 7.97 -7.65 -0.40
C ALA A 16 8.78 -7.08 0.79
N ASN A 17 10.09 -6.89 0.63
CA ASN A 17 10.95 -6.29 1.65
C ASN A 17 10.60 -4.83 1.96
N ASP A 18 9.97 -4.12 1.02
CA ASP A 18 9.50 -2.75 1.25
C ASP A 18 8.14 -2.73 1.98
N CYS A 19 7.51 -3.89 2.18
CA CYS A 19 6.29 -4.03 2.97
C CYS A 19 6.63 -4.02 4.46
N ILE A 20 6.21 -2.97 5.16
CA ILE A 20 6.49 -2.79 6.60
C ILE A 20 5.36 -3.27 7.49
N ARG A 21 4.15 -3.42 6.94
CA ARG A 21 2.98 -3.90 7.68
C ARG A 21 1.95 -4.50 6.73
N VAL A 22 1.33 -5.60 7.15
CA VAL A 22 0.17 -6.18 6.47
C VAL A 22 -1.01 -6.17 7.43
N THR A 23 -2.15 -5.65 6.96
CA THR A 23 -3.40 -5.67 7.71
C THR A 23 -4.29 -6.75 7.10
N MET A 24 -4.35 -7.92 7.75
CA MET A 24 -5.09 -9.07 7.23
C MET A 24 -6.60 -8.84 7.16
N LYS A 25 -7.14 -8.03 8.08
CA LYS A 25 -8.57 -7.68 8.11
C LYS A 25 -9.01 -6.95 6.85
N GLU A 26 -8.17 -6.07 6.33
CA GLU A 26 -8.47 -5.25 5.16
C GLU A 26 -7.79 -5.75 3.88
N ARG A 27 -6.89 -6.74 3.99
CA ARG A 27 -6.07 -7.27 2.90
C ARG A 27 -5.26 -6.18 2.20
N HIS A 28 -4.71 -5.26 2.99
CA HIS A 28 -3.80 -4.22 2.53
C HIS A 28 -2.40 -4.42 3.08
N GLY A 29 -1.39 -4.03 2.30
CA GLY A 29 -0.01 -3.89 2.76
C GLY A 29 0.41 -2.42 2.74
N ILE A 30 1.18 -2.01 3.74
CA ILE A 30 1.81 -0.69 3.81
C ILE A 30 3.25 -0.84 3.32
N PHE A 31 3.62 -0.05 2.31
CA PHE A 31 4.91 -0.11 1.63
C PHE A 31 5.67 1.21 1.74
N LEU A 32 6.98 1.12 1.95
CA LEU A 32 7.87 2.28 1.92
C LEU A 32 8.08 2.79 0.49
N LYS A 33 8.14 1.87 -0.48
CA LYS A 33 8.42 2.18 -1.87
C LYS A 33 7.59 1.33 -2.81
N CYS A 34 7.07 1.97 -3.85
CA CYS A 34 6.44 1.32 -4.99
C CYS A 34 6.92 2.00 -6.28
N VAL A 35 6.86 1.26 -7.39
CA VAL A 35 7.31 1.68 -8.72
C VAL A 35 6.22 1.42 -9.76
N ASN A 36 6.35 2.04 -10.94
CA ASN A 36 5.40 1.91 -12.04
C ASN A 36 3.95 2.25 -11.64
N LEU A 37 3.81 3.29 -10.82
CA LEU A 37 2.51 3.83 -10.40
C LEU A 37 2.22 5.16 -11.10
N ALA A 38 0.95 5.40 -11.39
CA ALA A 38 0.41 6.69 -11.75
C ALA A 38 -0.44 7.20 -10.59
N GLU A 39 -0.10 8.38 -10.06
CA GLU A 39 -0.87 9.06 -9.01
C GLU A 39 -2.03 9.82 -9.66
N VAL A 40 -3.23 9.73 -9.09
CA VAL A 40 -4.39 10.50 -9.56
C VAL A 40 -4.34 11.89 -8.91
N GLU A 41 -4.47 12.96 -9.68
CA GLU A 41 -4.33 14.34 -9.15
C GLU A 41 -5.31 14.68 -8.03
N ARG A 42 -6.41 13.92 -7.90
CA ARG A 42 -7.41 14.14 -6.86
C ARG A 42 -6.94 13.58 -5.52
N GLU A 43 -6.88 14.47 -4.54
CA GLU A 43 -6.72 14.10 -3.14
C GLU A 43 -8.07 13.92 -2.46
N TYR A 44 -8.14 13.00 -1.50
CA TYR A 44 -9.29 12.82 -0.64
C TYR A 44 -8.85 12.65 0.81
N ARG A 45 -9.71 13.14 1.71
CA ARG A 45 -9.54 12.93 3.16
C ARG A 45 -10.28 11.66 3.53
N ASP A 46 -9.59 10.72 4.16
CA ASP A 46 -10.25 9.60 4.82
C ASP A 46 -10.69 10.06 6.22
N PRO A 47 -12.02 10.19 6.48
CA PRO A 47 -12.52 10.67 7.75
C PRO A 47 -12.30 9.68 8.91
N SER A 48 -12.02 8.40 8.62
CA SER A 48 -11.82 7.37 9.65
C SER A 48 -10.41 7.37 10.20
N PHE A 49 -9.44 7.86 9.42
CA PHE A 49 -8.02 7.77 9.75
C PHE A 49 -7.30 9.12 9.79
N SER A 50 -8.00 10.24 9.66
CA SER A 50 -7.38 11.58 9.68
C SER A 50 -6.17 11.67 8.72
N ILE A 51 -6.29 11.05 7.54
CA ILE A 51 -5.25 11.04 6.51
C ILE A 51 -5.75 11.75 5.25
N LEU A 52 -4.81 12.40 4.58
CA LEU A 52 -4.96 12.88 3.21
C LEU A 52 -4.24 11.89 2.29
N ALA A 53 -4.94 11.39 1.27
CA ALA A 53 -4.42 10.39 0.37
C ALA A 53 -4.78 10.70 -1.09
N THR A 54 -4.05 10.08 -2.01
CA THR A 54 -4.35 10.07 -3.44
C THR A 54 -4.39 8.63 -3.94
N ASP A 55 -5.31 8.34 -4.85
CA ASP A 55 -5.37 7.05 -5.51
C ASP A 55 -4.11 6.79 -6.34
N VAL A 56 -3.60 5.56 -6.30
CA VAL A 56 -2.53 5.09 -7.19
C VAL A 56 -3.01 3.95 -8.07
N LYS A 57 -2.64 4.06 -9.34
CA LYS A 57 -2.97 3.08 -10.39
C LYS A 57 -1.69 2.49 -10.97
N CYS A 58 -1.79 1.30 -11.55
CA CYS A 58 -0.72 0.76 -12.37
C CYS A 58 -0.45 1.70 -13.56
N ALA A 59 0.78 2.16 -13.74
CA ALA A 59 1.12 3.05 -14.85
C ALA A 59 0.88 2.39 -16.23
N ALA A 60 1.03 1.06 -16.32
CA ALA A 60 0.87 0.32 -17.56
C ALA A 60 -0.59 0.06 -17.94
N CYS A 61 -1.40 -0.48 -17.03
CA CYS A 61 -2.77 -0.92 -17.35
C CYS A 61 -3.87 -0.08 -16.67
N GLN A 62 -3.50 0.97 -15.93
CA GLN A 62 -4.41 1.88 -15.24
C GLN A 62 -5.34 1.22 -14.20
N ALA A 63 -5.09 -0.04 -13.85
CA ALA A 63 -5.81 -0.73 -12.78
C ALA A 63 -5.54 -0.04 -11.44
N PHE A 64 -6.59 0.15 -10.63
CA PHE A 64 -6.48 0.72 -9.31
C PHE A 64 -5.77 -0.26 -8.36
N LEU A 65 -4.74 0.21 -7.67
CA LEU A 65 -3.87 -0.65 -6.85
C LEU A 65 -3.83 -0.26 -5.37
N GLY A 66 -4.25 0.96 -5.01
CA GLY A 66 -4.09 1.46 -3.65
C GLY A 66 -4.15 2.97 -3.59
N TYR A 67 -3.55 3.51 -2.52
CA TYR A 67 -3.39 4.94 -2.35
C TYR A 67 -2.03 5.29 -1.75
N LYS A 68 -1.55 6.50 -2.03
CA LYS A 68 -0.36 7.09 -1.43
C LYS A 68 -0.77 8.11 -0.38
N ILE A 69 -0.14 8.03 0.79
CA ILE A 69 -0.39 8.97 1.87
C ILE A 69 0.31 10.29 1.57
N ARG A 70 -0.47 11.36 1.49
CA ARG A 70 0.00 12.73 1.30
C ARG A 70 0.28 13.42 2.62
N ARG A 71 -0.53 13.13 3.64
CA ARG A 71 -0.38 13.71 4.97
C ARG A 71 -1.12 12.86 5.99
N VAL A 72 -0.56 12.77 7.19
CA VAL A 72 -1.24 12.25 8.38
C VAL A 72 -1.52 13.44 9.28
N GLU A 73 -2.79 13.69 9.61
CA GLU A 73 -3.21 14.84 10.41
C GLU A 73 -3.15 14.55 11.92
N ASP A 74 -3.32 13.29 12.31
CA ASP A 74 -3.21 12.84 13.70
C ASP A 74 -1.80 12.31 14.00
N PRO A 75 -1.03 13.00 14.87
CA PRO A 75 0.34 12.58 15.20
C PRO A 75 0.42 11.26 15.98
N THR A 76 -0.68 10.79 16.57
CA THR A 76 -0.73 9.52 17.33
C THR A 76 -0.77 8.30 16.42
N ILE A 77 -1.08 8.47 15.13
CA ILE A 77 -1.12 7.38 14.15
C ILE A 77 0.30 6.93 13.84
N GLU A 78 0.66 5.72 14.25
CA GLU A 78 1.96 5.12 13.95
C GLU A 78 2.11 4.75 12.47
N PHE A 79 1.05 4.23 11.85
CA PHE A 79 1.03 3.84 10.44
C PHE A 79 -0.35 4.04 9.81
N PRO A 80 -0.42 4.38 8.51
CA PRO A 80 0.69 4.70 7.62
C PRO A 80 1.26 6.12 7.85
N LYS A 81 2.45 6.41 7.33
CA LYS A 81 3.11 7.73 7.35
C LYS A 81 3.07 8.39 5.98
N GLU A 82 3.31 9.71 5.95
CA GLU A 82 3.44 10.47 4.69
C GLU A 82 4.48 9.84 3.74
N GLY A 83 4.14 9.80 2.46
CA GLY A 83 4.95 9.19 1.40
C GLY A 83 4.83 7.68 1.28
N GLN A 84 4.25 6.99 2.27
CA GLN A 84 4.02 5.54 2.21
C GLN A 84 2.82 5.20 1.33
N PHE A 85 2.78 3.96 0.87
CA PHE A 85 1.75 3.43 0.00
C PHE A 85 0.94 2.38 0.73
N VAL A 86 -0.38 2.46 0.64
CA VAL A 86 -1.27 1.39 1.11
C VAL A 86 -1.84 0.70 -0.12
N MET A 87 -1.44 -0.55 -0.32
CA MET A 87 -1.71 -1.32 -1.54
C MET A 87 -2.67 -2.46 -1.26
N PHE A 88 -3.65 -2.63 -2.14
CA PHE A 88 -4.59 -3.75 -2.09
C PHE A 88 -3.89 -5.04 -2.50
N LEU A 89 -3.64 -5.93 -1.54
CA LEU A 89 -2.87 -7.15 -1.82
C LEU A 89 -3.56 -8.06 -2.84
N HIS A 90 -4.89 -8.04 -2.91
CA HIS A 90 -5.65 -8.81 -3.90
C HIS A 90 -5.53 -8.26 -5.34
N GLN A 91 -5.03 -7.04 -5.52
CA GLN A 91 -4.71 -6.42 -6.82
C GLN A 91 -3.25 -6.65 -7.22
N LEU A 92 -2.43 -7.19 -6.32
CA LEU A 92 -1.08 -7.62 -6.60
C LEU A 92 -1.07 -9.14 -6.75
N ASP A 93 -0.21 -9.66 -7.63
CA ASP A 93 0.08 -11.09 -7.75
C ASP A 93 1.01 -11.51 -6.60
N ALA A 94 0.51 -11.32 -5.40
CA ALA A 94 1.23 -11.60 -4.19
C ALA A 94 0.76 -12.94 -3.66
N ALA A 95 1.57 -13.97 -3.82
CA ALA A 95 1.49 -15.16 -2.98
C ALA A 95 2.07 -14.80 -1.60
N PHE A 96 1.51 -13.80 -0.91
CA PHE A 96 1.92 -13.43 0.44
C PHE A 96 1.66 -14.64 1.36
N GLN A 97 2.66 -15.48 1.53
CA GLN A 97 2.77 -16.34 2.71
C GLN A 97 3.09 -15.40 3.85
N VAL A 98 2.03 -14.90 4.48
CA VAL A 98 2.12 -14.05 5.65
C VAL A 98 2.79 -14.89 6.73
N HIS A 99 4.10 -14.76 6.89
CA HIS A 99 4.73 -15.00 8.17
C HIS A 99 4.17 -13.91 9.08
N ALA A 100 3.01 -14.20 9.66
CA ALA A 100 2.44 -13.46 10.75
C ALA A 100 3.46 -13.56 11.89
N ASN A 101 4.40 -12.62 11.94
CA ASN A 101 4.99 -12.28 13.20
C ASN A 101 3.89 -11.51 13.95
N ASP A 102 2.97 -12.27 14.53
CA ASP A 102 2.29 -11.92 15.77
C ASP A 102 3.36 -11.81 16.87
N ALA A 103 4.24 -10.82 16.75
CA ALA A 103 5.02 -10.34 17.88
C ALA A 103 4.11 -9.34 18.61
N ALA A 104 3.17 -9.88 19.37
CA ALA A 104 2.62 -9.14 20.51
C ALA A 104 3.83 -8.70 21.38
N PRO A 105 3.92 -7.43 21.80
CA PRO A 105 4.95 -7.05 22.75
C PRO A 105 4.68 -7.75 24.10
N PRO A 106 5.73 -8.05 24.88
CA PRO A 106 5.61 -8.65 26.22
C PRO A 106 4.85 -7.77 27.21
#